data_AF-A0AAD8IZS2-F1
#
_entry.id   AF-A0AAD8IZS2-F1
#
_cell.length_a   1.000
_cell.length_b   1.000
_cell.length_c   1.000
_cell.angle_alpha   90.00
_cell.angle_beta   90.00
_cell.angle_gamma   90.00
#
_symmetry.space_group_name_H-M   'P 1'
#
loop_
_entity.id
_entity.type
_entity.pdbx_description
1 polymer ?
#
loop_
_entity_poly.entity_id
_entity_poly.type
_entity_poly.pdbx_seq_one_letter_code
_entity_poly.pdbx_strand_id
1 'polypeptide(L)'
;MWLFLKPFTKEMWGVLVAITIYNGFAVWLIERNHNDEFKSGTVWNQIGILFWLAFSTLFILRGDRLLSNLSRMAMVVWLFVALIITQSYTASLASMLTAQRLEPTIKNVETLKKMNATVGYCKGSFLKSYMISALGFPETKINKYNSTYAYAEALNNKTIAGIFLEVPPAKVFLAQYCKSFTKTEKTFEVGGFGFAFKKNFSMLPDINKAIMSITENGTLLDLENQYI
;
A
#
# COMPACT_ATOMS: atom_id res chain seq x y z
N MET A 1 -12.33 1.87 15.37
CA MET A 1 -12.70 0.47 15.69
C MET A 1 -12.81 -0.45 14.45
N TRP A 2 -13.11 0.05 13.25
CA TRP A 2 -13.25 -0.77 12.03
C TRP A 2 -11.93 -1.26 11.38
N LEU A 3 -10.77 -0.79 11.85
CA LEU A 3 -9.46 -1.18 11.33
C LEU A 3 -9.07 -2.62 11.69
N PHE A 4 -9.52 -3.15 12.83
CA PHE A 4 -9.12 -4.49 13.32
C PHE A 4 -9.74 -5.66 12.54
N LEU A 5 -10.88 -5.45 11.88
CA LEU A 5 -11.57 -6.48 11.09
C LEU A 5 -11.12 -6.52 9.62
N LYS A 6 -10.45 -5.46 9.14
CA LYS A 6 -9.98 -5.34 7.75
C LYS A 6 -8.92 -6.36 7.29
N PRO A 7 -8.00 -6.88 8.15
CA PRO A 7 -6.94 -7.77 7.70
C PRO A 7 -7.44 -9.11 7.16
N PHE A 8 -8.61 -9.57 7.62
CA PHE A 8 -9.23 -10.82 7.18
C PHE A 8 -10.55 -10.57 6.48
N THR A 9 -10.80 -11.30 5.39
CA THR A 9 -12.07 -11.25 4.68
C THR A 9 -13.19 -11.85 5.53
N LYS A 10 -14.46 -11.52 5.21
CA LYS A 10 -15.63 -12.10 5.91
C LYS A 10 -15.62 -13.62 5.87
N GLU A 11 -15.13 -14.21 4.78
CA GLU A 11 -14.97 -15.64 4.60
C GLU A 11 -13.92 -16.21 5.56
N MET A 12 -12.74 -15.57 5.70
CA MET A 12 -11.70 -15.99 6.64
C MET A 12 -12.15 -15.90 8.10
N TRP A 13 -12.92 -14.86 8.46
CA TRP A 13 -13.56 -14.79 9.78
C TRP A 13 -14.53 -15.93 10.02
N GLY A 14 -15.32 -16.30 9.00
CA GLY A 14 -16.21 -17.46 9.06
C GLY A 14 -15.45 -18.77 9.29
N VAL A 15 -14.34 -18.98 8.57
CA VAL A 15 -13.46 -20.14 8.73
C VAL A 15 -12.85 -20.19 10.14
N LEU A 16 -12.42 -19.04 10.68
CA LEU A 16 -11.85 -18.96 12.03
C LEU A 16 -12.86 -19.34 13.12
N VAL A 17 -14.10 -18.87 13.00
CA VAL A 17 -15.18 -19.24 13.92
C VAL A 17 -15.50 -20.73 13.77
N ALA A 18 -15.61 -21.24 12.55
CA ALA A 18 -15.92 -22.64 12.28
C ALA A 18 -14.83 -23.59 12.83
N ILE A 19 -13.55 -23.28 12.62
CA ILE A 19 -12.45 -24.13 13.09
C ILE A 19 -12.32 -24.10 14.63
N THR A 20 -12.65 -22.99 15.27
CA THR A 20 -12.69 -22.89 16.74
C THR A 20 -13.82 -23.74 17.32
N ILE A 21 -15.03 -23.67 16.73
CA ILE A 21 -16.18 -24.50 17.15
C ILE A 21 -15.86 -25.98 16.94
N TYR A 22 -15.28 -26.34 15.80
CA TYR A 22 -14.87 -27.71 15.50
C TYR A 22 -13.89 -28.27 16.54
N ASN A 23 -12.86 -27.50 16.92
CA ASN A 23 -11.89 -27.93 17.94
C ASN A 23 -12.53 -28.06 19.32
N GLY A 24 -13.39 -27.11 19.72
CA GLY A 24 -14.15 -27.22 20.96
C GLY A 24 -15.02 -28.49 21.01
N PHE A 25 -15.68 -28.81 19.89
CA PHE A 25 -16.49 -30.03 19.76
C PHE A 25 -15.64 -31.31 19.80
N ALA A 26 -14.48 -31.32 19.14
CA ALA A 26 -13.57 -32.46 19.15
C ALA A 26 -13.02 -32.75 20.55
N VAL A 27 -12.58 -31.73 21.28
CA VAL A 27 -12.13 -31.86 22.68
C VAL A 27 -13.27 -32.38 23.56
N TRP A 28 -14.49 -31.87 23.39
CA TRP A 28 -15.65 -32.33 24.14
C TRP A 28 -16.02 -33.79 23.86
N LEU A 29 -15.95 -34.26 22.61
CA LEU A 29 -16.18 -35.67 22.30
C LEU A 29 -15.16 -36.58 23.00
N ILE A 30 -13.90 -36.17 23.04
CA ILE A 30 -12.81 -36.92 23.70
C ILE A 30 -13.03 -36.96 25.22
N GLU A 31 -13.35 -35.82 25.84
CA GLU A 31 -13.55 -35.69 27.29
C GLU A 31 -14.84 -36.38 27.76
N ARG A 32 -15.92 -36.33 26.95
CA ARG A 32 -17.21 -36.99 27.24
C ARG A 32 -17.07 -38.50 27.43
N ASN A 33 -16.09 -39.12 26.79
CA ASN A 33 -15.89 -40.57 26.89
C ASN A 33 -15.15 -41.00 28.16
N HIS A 34 -14.44 -40.08 28.83
CA HIS A 34 -13.58 -40.41 29.98
C HIS A 34 -14.12 -39.94 31.33
N ASN A 35 -15.17 -39.10 31.36
CA ASN A 35 -15.56 -38.42 32.60
C ASN A 35 -17.10 -38.42 32.78
N ASP A 36 -17.60 -39.14 33.80
CA ASP A 36 -19.05 -39.29 34.06
C ASP A 36 -19.70 -38.01 34.61
N GLU A 37 -18.92 -37.05 35.11
CA GLU A 37 -19.40 -35.73 35.55
C GLU A 37 -19.99 -34.90 34.37
N PHE A 38 -19.55 -35.18 33.14
CA PHE A 38 -20.10 -34.58 31.92
C PHE A 38 -21.33 -35.32 31.36
N LYS A 39 -21.82 -36.39 32.00
CA LYS A 39 -23.09 -37.03 31.63
C LYS A 39 -24.30 -36.44 32.38
N SER A 40 -24.09 -35.76 33.51
CA SER A 40 -25.15 -35.35 34.45
C SER A 40 -25.39 -33.84 34.54
N GLY A 41 -25.33 -33.11 33.41
CA GLY A 41 -25.60 -31.67 33.39
C GLY A 41 -26.55 -31.27 32.25
N THR A 42 -27.51 -30.37 32.54
CA THR A 42 -28.46 -29.82 31.56
C THR A 42 -27.73 -29.28 30.32
N VAL A 43 -28.22 -29.63 29.13
CA VAL A 43 -27.60 -29.36 27.81
C VAL A 43 -27.11 -27.92 27.63
N TRP A 44 -27.84 -26.93 28.16
CA TRP A 44 -27.47 -25.52 28.12
C TRP A 44 -26.24 -25.15 28.95
N ASN A 45 -26.04 -25.81 30.10
CA ASN A 45 -24.87 -25.58 30.94
C ASN A 45 -23.61 -26.19 30.31
N GLN A 46 -23.76 -27.30 29.57
CA GLN A 46 -22.66 -27.91 28.84
C GLN A 46 -22.20 -27.06 27.66
N ILE A 47 -23.13 -26.45 26.93
CA ILE A 47 -22.80 -25.51 25.84
C ILE A 47 -22.11 -24.26 26.39
N GLY A 48 -22.55 -23.75 27.55
CA GLY A 48 -21.89 -22.63 28.23
C GLY A 48 -20.46 -22.96 28.65
N ILE A 49 -20.22 -24.15 29.21
CA ILE A 49 -18.89 -24.63 29.57
C ILE A 49 -18.01 -24.88 28.32
N LEU A 50 -18.60 -25.38 27.23
CA LEU A 50 -17.94 -25.60 25.95
C LEU A 50 -17.48 -24.29 25.32
N PHE A 51 -18.36 -23.29 25.30
CA PHE A 51 -18.06 -21.94 24.82
C PHE A 51 -17.02 -21.26 25.71
N TRP A 52 -17.12 -21.42 27.03
CA TRP A 52 -16.17 -20.88 27.99
C TRP A 52 -14.78 -21.54 27.89
N LEU A 53 -14.71 -22.85 27.63
CA LEU A 53 -13.47 -23.58 27.37
C LEU A 53 -12.85 -23.17 26.03
N ALA A 54 -13.63 -23.11 24.95
CA ALA A 54 -13.16 -22.65 23.65
C ALA A 54 -12.62 -21.21 23.72
N PHE A 55 -13.32 -20.32 24.42
CA PHE A 55 -12.88 -18.95 24.65
C PHE A 55 -11.63 -18.87 25.55
N SER A 56 -11.57 -19.69 26.61
CA SER A 56 -10.39 -19.76 27.49
C SER A 56 -9.17 -20.31 26.77
N THR A 57 -9.31 -21.28 25.87
CA THR A 57 -8.18 -21.83 25.08
C THR A 57 -7.60 -20.85 24.07
N LEU A 58 -8.39 -19.88 23.60
CA LEU A 58 -7.91 -18.81 22.72
C LEU A 58 -6.99 -17.82 23.46
N PHE A 59 -7.08 -17.71 24.79
CA PHE A 59 -6.39 -16.66 25.57
C PHE A 59 -5.54 -17.15 26.75
N ILE A 60 -5.79 -18.35 27.30
CA ILE A 60 -5.16 -18.83 28.54
C ILE A 60 -4.94 -20.36 28.47
N LEU A 61 -3.67 -20.79 28.52
CA LEU A 61 -3.32 -22.19 28.78
C LEU A 61 -3.73 -22.56 30.22
N ARG A 62 -4.88 -23.21 30.39
CA ARG A 62 -5.23 -23.85 31.67
C ARG A 62 -5.41 -25.34 31.46
N GLY A 63 -4.28 -26.04 31.35
CA GLY A 63 -4.19 -27.49 31.15
C GLY A 63 -4.53 -28.34 32.38
N ASP A 64 -4.86 -27.73 33.51
CA ASP A 64 -5.06 -28.43 34.80
C ASP A 64 -6.45 -29.05 34.97
N ARG A 65 -7.33 -28.95 33.96
CA ARG A 65 -8.71 -29.49 34.00
C ARG A 65 -8.98 -30.63 33.02
N LEU A 66 -7.98 -31.06 32.25
CA LEU A 66 -8.14 -32.11 31.24
C LEU A 66 -7.62 -33.44 31.78
N LEU A 67 -8.48 -34.46 31.84
CA LEU A 67 -8.16 -35.76 32.44
C LEU A 67 -7.58 -36.75 31.41
N SER A 68 -7.76 -36.51 30.11
CA SER A 68 -7.30 -37.41 29.05
C SER A 68 -5.98 -36.98 28.40
N ASN A 69 -5.05 -37.92 28.24
CA ASN A 69 -3.81 -37.68 27.49
C ASN A 69 -4.07 -37.31 26.01
N LEU A 70 -5.20 -37.77 25.43
CA LEU A 70 -5.59 -37.45 24.05
C LEU A 70 -6.08 -36.00 23.91
N SER A 71 -6.86 -35.49 24.86
CA SER A 71 -7.31 -34.08 24.83
C SER A 71 -6.14 -33.13 25.09
N ARG A 72 -5.17 -33.53 25.92
CA ARG A 72 -3.91 -32.80 26.11
C ARG A 72 -3.10 -32.68 24.81
N MET A 73 -2.97 -33.76 24.05
CA MET A 73 -2.25 -33.75 22.76
C MET A 73 -3.00 -32.91 21.70
N ALA A 74 -4.33 -33.02 21.65
CA ALA A 74 -5.16 -32.18 20.77
C ALA A 74 -5.03 -30.68 21.08
N MET A 75 -4.95 -30.30 22.36
CA MET A 75 -4.71 -28.91 22.77
C MET A 75 -3.35 -28.38 22.33
N VAL A 76 -2.31 -29.21 22.37
CA VAL A 76 -0.98 -28.83 21.87
C VAL A 76 -1.02 -28.55 20.37
N VAL A 77 -1.68 -29.41 19.59
CA VAL A 77 -1.87 -29.19 18.14
C VAL A 77 -2.68 -27.91 17.89
N TRP A 78 -3.76 -27.68 18.64
CA TRP A 78 -4.57 -26.47 18.55
C TRP A 78 -3.76 -25.20 18.87
N LEU A 79 -2.85 -25.26 19.84
CA LEU A 79 -1.96 -24.16 20.18
C LEU A 79 -1.07 -23.76 18.99
N PHE A 80 -0.52 -24.74 18.26
CA PHE A 80 0.24 -24.45 17.03
C PHE A 80 -0.64 -23.79 15.95
N VAL A 81 -1.89 -24.26 15.78
CA VAL A 81 -2.84 -23.65 14.83
C VAL A 81 -3.17 -22.21 15.24
N ALA A 82 -3.47 -21.97 16.51
CA ALA A 82 -3.75 -20.64 17.05
C ALA A 82 -2.55 -19.69 16.86
N LEU A 83 -1.33 -20.16 17.11
CA LEU A 83 -0.11 -19.38 16.86
C LEU A 83 0.03 -18.98 15.38
N ILE A 84 -0.21 -19.91 14.45
CA ILE A 84 -0.14 -19.62 13.01
C ILE A 84 -1.19 -18.57 12.63
N ILE A 85 -2.40 -18.66 13.17
CA ILE A 85 -3.47 -17.68 12.94
C ILE A 85 -3.06 -16.30 13.46
N THR A 86 -2.53 -16.19 14.68
CA THR A 86 -2.10 -14.91 15.27
C THR A 86 -0.93 -14.29 14.49
N GLN A 87 0.03 -15.10 14.05
CA GLN A 87 1.14 -14.64 13.22
C GLN A 87 0.66 -14.15 11.85
N SER A 88 -0.24 -14.91 11.21
CA SER A 88 -0.81 -14.54 9.91
C SER A 88 -1.63 -13.25 9.99
N TYR A 89 -2.40 -13.07 11.07
CA TYR A 89 -3.12 -11.83 11.33
C TYR A 89 -2.17 -10.63 11.47
N THR A 90 -1.12 -10.78 12.28
CA THR A 90 -0.12 -9.74 12.49
C THR A 90 0.60 -9.38 11.19
N ALA A 91 0.97 -10.38 10.38
CA ALA A 91 1.62 -10.19 9.09
C ALA A 91 0.71 -9.46 8.08
N SER A 92 -0.56 -9.86 7.97
CA SER A 92 -1.54 -9.21 7.09
C SER A 92 -1.83 -7.78 7.52
N LEU A 93 -1.94 -7.53 8.83
CA LEU A 93 -2.11 -6.19 9.37
C LEU A 93 -0.88 -5.31 9.07
N ALA A 94 0.32 -5.85 9.29
CA ALA A 94 1.57 -5.16 8.98
C ALA A 94 1.67 -4.82 7.49
N SER A 95 1.41 -5.80 6.61
CA SER A 95 1.40 -5.61 5.15
C SER A 95 0.40 -4.53 4.71
N MET A 96 -0.80 -4.53 5.29
CA MET A 96 -1.81 -3.49 5.02
C MET A 96 -1.35 -2.10 5.45
N LEU A 97 -0.74 -1.98 6.64
CA LEU A 97 -0.20 -0.70 7.13
C LEU A 97 0.96 -0.22 6.24
N THR A 98 1.80 -1.13 5.77
CA THR A 98 2.88 -0.82 4.83
C THR A 98 2.31 -0.37 3.48
N ALA A 99 1.37 -1.12 2.89
CA ALA A 99 0.76 -0.79 1.60
C ALA A 99 0.07 0.59 1.61
N GLN A 100 -0.63 0.93 2.70
CA GLN A 100 -1.25 2.25 2.84
C GLN A 100 -0.25 3.41 2.91
N ARG A 101 1.00 3.16 3.31
CA ARG A 101 2.07 4.17 3.28
C ARG A 101 2.67 4.34 1.88
N LEU A 102 2.54 3.34 1.02
CA LEU A 102 3.03 3.36 -0.36
C LEU A 102 2.04 3.98 -1.35
N GLU A 103 0.73 3.92 -1.08
CA GLU A 103 -0.26 4.52 -1.98
C GLU A 103 -0.26 6.06 -1.88
N PRO A 104 -0.08 6.78 -3.00
CA PRO A 104 -0.22 8.22 -3.01
C PRO A 104 -1.66 8.64 -2.71
N THR A 105 -1.83 9.60 -1.80
CA THR A 105 -3.13 10.22 -1.45
C THR A 105 -3.88 10.77 -2.67
N ILE A 106 -3.16 11.12 -3.73
CA ILE A 106 -3.70 11.64 -4.99
C ILE A 106 -3.23 10.72 -6.12
N LYS A 107 -4.13 9.87 -6.61
CA LYS A 107 -3.81 8.88 -7.65
C LYS A 107 -3.88 9.45 -9.06
N ASN A 108 -4.68 10.50 -9.29
CA ASN A 108 -4.94 10.98 -10.65
C ASN A 108 -5.22 12.49 -10.74
N VAL A 109 -5.06 13.04 -11.95
CA VAL A 109 -5.37 14.45 -12.23
C VAL A 109 -6.87 14.74 -12.09
N GLU A 110 -7.74 13.77 -12.35
CA GLU A 110 -9.18 13.91 -12.14
C GLU A 110 -9.56 14.13 -10.68
N THR A 111 -8.87 13.46 -9.75
CA THR A 111 -9.08 13.69 -8.31
C THR A 111 -8.71 15.11 -7.90
N LEU A 112 -7.60 15.66 -8.44
CA LEU A 112 -7.21 17.05 -8.22
C LEU A 112 -8.28 18.04 -8.69
N LYS A 113 -8.87 17.78 -9.86
CA LYS A 113 -9.96 18.60 -10.41
C LYS A 113 -11.23 18.52 -9.57
N LYS A 114 -11.66 17.32 -9.17
CA LYS A 114 -12.85 17.11 -8.33
C LYS A 114 -12.71 17.81 -6.98
N MET A 115 -11.49 17.86 -6.43
CA MET A 115 -11.20 18.54 -5.16
C MET A 115 -11.00 20.06 -5.30
N ASN A 116 -11.06 20.60 -6.53
CA ASN A 116 -10.75 22.00 -6.83
C ASN A 116 -9.40 22.45 -6.22
N ALA A 117 -8.42 21.54 -6.27
CA ALA A 117 -7.14 21.67 -5.59
C ALA A 117 -6.20 22.61 -6.35
N THR A 118 -5.40 23.36 -5.60
CA THR A 118 -4.33 24.19 -6.17
C THR A 118 -3.14 23.31 -6.55
N VAL A 119 -2.57 23.51 -7.73
CA VAL A 119 -1.46 22.74 -8.29
C VAL A 119 -0.30 23.64 -8.69
N GLY A 120 0.91 23.12 -8.63
CA GLY A 120 2.13 23.84 -8.97
C GLY A 120 2.72 23.43 -10.32
N TYR A 121 3.57 24.28 -10.89
CA TYR A 121 4.46 23.94 -12.00
C TYR A 121 5.80 24.70 -11.93
N CYS A 122 6.82 24.20 -12.64
CA CYS A 122 8.13 24.84 -12.75
C CYS A 122 8.11 26.06 -13.70
N LYS A 123 8.64 27.20 -13.25
CA LYS A 123 8.77 28.44 -14.03
C LYS A 123 9.58 28.19 -15.30
N GLY A 124 9.11 28.72 -16.43
CA GLY A 124 9.77 28.58 -17.73
C GLY A 124 9.43 27.30 -18.48
N SER A 125 8.60 26.42 -17.91
CA SER A 125 8.10 25.24 -18.60
C SER A 125 6.86 25.55 -19.45
N PHE A 126 6.63 24.71 -20.46
CA PHE A 126 5.40 24.73 -21.26
C PHE A 126 4.17 24.22 -20.48
N LEU A 127 4.40 23.68 -19.28
CA LEU A 127 3.38 23.02 -18.47
C LEU A 127 2.21 23.95 -18.12
N LYS A 128 2.43 25.26 -17.96
CA LYS A 128 1.32 26.22 -17.74
C LYS A 128 0.27 26.10 -18.84
N SER A 129 0.70 26.21 -20.10
CA SER A 129 -0.17 26.15 -21.26
C SER A 129 -0.81 24.77 -21.40
N TYR A 130 -0.05 23.70 -21.16
CA TYR A 130 -0.58 22.34 -21.20
C TYR A 130 -1.65 22.11 -20.11
N MET A 131 -1.41 22.57 -18.89
CA MET A 131 -2.34 22.44 -17.77
C MET A 131 -3.66 23.18 -18.02
N ILE A 132 -3.61 24.36 -18.65
CA ILE A 132 -4.81 25.14 -18.99
C ILE A 132 -5.52 24.54 -20.20
N SER A 133 -4.83 24.35 -21.32
CA SER A 133 -5.45 24.00 -22.60
C SER A 133 -5.79 22.51 -22.72
N ALA A 134 -4.91 21.61 -22.27
CA ALA A 134 -5.10 20.17 -22.41
C ALA A 134 -5.71 19.54 -21.15
N LEU A 135 -5.24 19.96 -19.97
CA LEU A 135 -5.77 19.46 -18.71
C LEU A 135 -6.92 20.31 -18.17
N GLY A 136 -7.28 21.49 -18.70
CA GLY A 136 -8.46 22.23 -18.25
C GLY A 136 -8.41 22.71 -16.79
N PHE A 137 -7.23 22.98 -16.24
CA PHE A 137 -7.10 23.62 -14.93
C PHE A 137 -7.37 25.14 -15.03
N PRO A 138 -8.13 25.73 -14.10
CA PRO A 138 -8.31 27.17 -14.06
C PRO A 138 -7.02 27.87 -13.64
N GLU A 139 -6.66 28.98 -14.30
CA GLU A 139 -5.40 29.69 -14.06
C GLU A 139 -5.24 30.14 -12.60
N THR A 140 -6.34 30.46 -11.92
CA THR A 140 -6.35 30.85 -10.50
C THR A 140 -5.93 29.74 -9.54
N LYS A 141 -5.93 28.48 -9.99
CA LYS A 141 -5.52 27.30 -9.21
C LYS A 141 -4.13 26.80 -9.59
N ILE A 142 -3.40 27.52 -10.43
CA ILE A 142 -2.08 27.13 -10.91
C ILE A 142 -1.04 28.11 -10.36
N ASN A 143 -0.18 27.60 -9.47
CA ASN A 143 0.90 28.38 -8.87
C ASN A 143 2.22 28.10 -9.58
N LYS A 144 3.00 29.16 -9.79
CA LYS A 144 4.34 29.09 -10.40
C LYS A 144 5.41 29.00 -9.31
N TYR A 145 6.41 28.16 -9.54
CA TYR A 145 7.53 28.01 -8.61
C TYR A 145 8.86 27.95 -9.37
N ASN A 146 9.96 28.40 -8.74
CA ASN A 146 11.27 28.57 -9.39
C ASN A 146 12.40 27.65 -8.87
N SER A 147 12.16 26.85 -7.84
CA SER A 147 13.20 26.08 -7.14
C SER A 147 12.62 24.79 -6.57
N THR A 148 13.43 23.72 -6.55
CA THR A 148 13.05 22.43 -5.93
C THR A 148 12.66 22.59 -4.47
N TYR A 149 13.34 23.47 -3.73
CA TYR A 149 13.01 23.80 -2.35
C TYR A 149 11.61 24.40 -2.22
N ALA A 150 11.27 25.35 -3.10
CA ALA A 150 9.96 25.99 -3.08
C ALA A 150 8.82 25.01 -3.39
N TYR A 151 9.08 24.00 -4.24
CA TYR A 151 8.13 22.92 -4.52
C TYR A 151 7.88 22.08 -3.26
N ALA A 152 8.98 21.66 -2.61
CA ALA A 152 8.94 20.82 -1.41
C ALA A 152 8.22 21.54 -0.26
N GLU A 153 8.54 22.80 -0.02
CA GLU A 153 7.88 23.62 1.00
C GLU A 153 6.38 23.78 0.70
N ALA A 154 6.02 24.07 -0.55
CA ALA A 154 4.63 24.25 -0.95
C ALA A 154 3.78 22.98 -0.78
N LEU A 155 4.35 21.81 -1.09
CA LEU A 155 3.73 20.49 -0.89
C LEU A 155 3.61 20.15 0.60
N ASN A 156 4.68 20.37 1.39
CA ASN A 156 4.68 20.09 2.83
C ASN A 156 3.68 20.97 3.59
N ASN A 157 3.60 22.25 3.25
CA ASN A 157 2.64 23.20 3.82
C ASN A 157 1.21 23.02 3.27
N LYS A 158 0.99 22.04 2.38
CA LYS A 158 -0.29 21.76 1.72
C LYS A 158 -0.89 22.97 0.99
N THR A 159 -0.06 23.92 0.59
CA THR A 159 -0.48 25.07 -0.23
C THR A 159 -0.86 24.63 -1.64
N ILE A 160 -0.20 23.59 -2.13
CA ILE A 160 -0.54 22.85 -3.35
C ILE A 160 -0.74 21.38 -3.02
N ALA A 161 -1.66 20.74 -3.73
CA ALA A 161 -1.92 19.32 -3.60
C ALA A 161 -0.99 18.46 -4.47
N GLY A 162 -0.40 19.05 -5.51
CA GLY A 162 0.51 18.37 -6.42
C GLY A 162 1.28 19.35 -7.28
N ILE A 163 2.39 18.89 -7.86
CA ILE A 163 3.21 19.66 -8.78
C ILE A 163 3.39 18.89 -10.09
N PHE A 164 3.25 19.60 -11.20
CA PHE A 164 3.56 19.09 -12.53
C PHE A 164 5.00 19.47 -12.87
N LEU A 165 5.80 18.46 -13.21
CA LEU A 165 7.20 18.59 -13.58
C LEU A 165 7.47 17.75 -14.82
N GLU A 166 8.43 18.19 -15.63
CA GLU A 166 8.99 17.38 -16.71
C GLU A 166 9.78 16.20 -16.11
N VAL A 167 9.96 15.12 -16.88
CA VAL A 167 10.52 13.86 -16.35
C VAL A 167 11.92 14.03 -15.75
N PRO A 168 12.91 14.70 -16.39
CA PRO A 168 14.25 14.82 -15.80
C PRO A 168 14.26 15.65 -14.50
N PRO A 169 13.65 16.87 -14.44
CA PRO A 169 13.53 17.60 -13.18
C PRO A 169 12.76 16.84 -12.09
N ALA A 170 11.74 16.05 -12.47
CA ALA A 170 11.00 15.23 -11.53
C ALA A 170 11.86 14.11 -10.92
N LYS A 171 12.70 13.45 -11.72
CA LYS A 171 13.63 12.41 -11.23
C LYS A 171 14.61 13.01 -10.22
N VAL A 172 15.25 14.14 -10.56
CA VAL A 172 16.17 14.84 -9.64
C VAL A 172 15.46 15.26 -8.35
N PHE A 173 14.24 15.80 -8.43
CA PHE A 173 13.45 16.18 -7.26
C PHE A 173 13.12 14.98 -6.36
N LEU A 174 12.72 13.85 -6.94
CA LEU A 174 12.42 12.62 -6.18
C LEU A 174 13.69 11.99 -5.59
N ALA A 175 14.83 12.08 -6.27
CA ALA A 175 16.11 11.66 -5.70
C ALA A 175 16.49 12.51 -4.48
N GLN A 176 16.29 13.83 -4.57
CA GLN A 176 16.57 14.76 -3.47
C GLN A 176 15.63 14.58 -2.26
N TYR A 177 14.36 14.23 -2.50
CA TYR A 177 13.31 14.13 -1.46
C TYR A 177 12.63 12.75 -1.41
N CYS A 178 13.42 11.68 -1.49
CA CYS A 178 12.97 10.30 -1.72
C CYS A 178 11.99 9.72 -0.69
N LYS A 179 11.92 10.29 0.53
CA LYS A 179 11.03 9.82 1.60
C LYS A 179 9.73 10.61 1.73
N SER A 180 9.67 11.81 1.14
CA SER A 180 8.60 12.78 1.40
C SER A 180 7.60 12.87 0.26
N PHE A 181 8.04 12.61 -0.97
CA PHE A 181 7.22 12.76 -2.16
C PHE A 181 7.30 11.52 -3.05
N THR A 182 6.26 11.31 -3.84
CA THR A 182 6.19 10.21 -4.80
C THR A 182 5.58 10.70 -6.11
N LYS A 183 5.92 10.02 -7.20
CA LYS A 183 5.33 10.28 -8.52
C LYS A 183 3.94 9.63 -8.59
N THR A 184 3.02 10.26 -9.31
CA THR A 184 1.79 9.58 -9.73
C THR A 184 2.11 8.51 -10.78
N GLU A 185 1.31 7.44 -10.83
CA GLU A 185 1.53 6.33 -11.78
C GLU A 185 1.47 6.81 -13.24
N LYS A 186 0.53 7.70 -13.55
CA LYS A 186 0.35 8.22 -14.90
C LYS A 186 1.34 9.34 -15.21
N THR A 187 2.13 9.14 -16.25
CA THR A 187 2.97 10.18 -16.87
C THR A 187 2.29 10.66 -18.15
N PHE A 188 2.27 11.97 -18.40
CA PHE A 188 1.73 12.53 -19.64
C PHE A 188 2.86 12.58 -20.68
N GLU A 189 2.70 11.86 -21.78
CA GLU A 189 3.61 11.97 -22.92
C GLU A 189 3.30 13.26 -23.67
N VAL A 190 4.12 14.28 -23.45
CA VAL A 190 3.97 15.59 -24.09
C VAL A 190 5.29 15.99 -24.72
N GLY A 191 5.46 15.62 -25.99
CA GLY A 191 6.65 15.94 -26.77
C GLY A 191 7.94 15.36 -26.18
N GLY A 192 9.06 15.99 -26.53
CA GLY A 192 10.39 15.61 -26.04
C GLY A 192 11.35 16.80 -26.11
N PHE A 193 12.53 16.63 -25.50
CA PHE A 193 13.61 17.61 -25.60
C PHE A 193 14.26 17.55 -26.98
N GLY A 194 14.69 18.70 -27.48
CA GLY A 194 15.36 18.80 -28.77
C GLY A 194 16.29 19.99 -28.83
N PHE A 195 17.24 19.92 -29.76
CA PHE A 195 18.16 21.02 -30.03
C PHE A 195 17.56 21.95 -31.10
N ALA A 196 17.61 23.25 -30.85
CA ALA A 196 17.11 24.25 -31.79
C ALA A 196 18.25 24.74 -32.71
N PHE A 197 17.99 24.72 -34.01
CA PHE A 197 18.93 25.22 -35.03
C PHE A 197 18.26 26.27 -35.91
N LYS A 198 19.07 27.13 -36.54
CA LYS A 198 18.58 28.07 -37.55
C LYS A 198 17.97 27.28 -38.72
N LYS A 199 16.91 27.84 -39.33
CA LYS A 199 16.32 27.28 -40.54
C LYS A 199 17.40 27.14 -41.63
N ASN A 200 17.41 25.98 -42.31
CA ASN A 200 18.40 25.58 -43.33
C ASN A 200 19.83 25.39 -42.80
N PHE A 201 19.99 24.96 -41.55
CA PHE A 201 21.29 24.55 -41.03
C PHE A 201 21.82 23.30 -41.76
N SER A 202 22.97 23.43 -42.42
CA SER A 202 23.51 22.41 -43.33
C SER A 202 23.89 21.09 -42.64
N MET A 203 24.35 21.14 -41.40
CA MET A 203 24.78 19.96 -40.63
C MET A 203 23.65 19.31 -39.81
N LEU A 204 22.40 19.75 -39.98
CA LEU A 204 21.27 19.16 -39.25
C LEU A 204 21.15 17.63 -39.46
N PRO A 205 21.34 17.07 -40.67
CA PRO A 205 21.28 15.63 -40.87
C PRO A 205 22.39 14.89 -40.11
N ASP A 206 23.61 15.45 -40.09
CA ASP A 206 24.76 14.84 -39.41
C ASP A 206 24.57 14.84 -37.90
N ILE A 207 24.06 15.93 -37.33
CA ILE A 207 23.74 16.02 -35.90
C ILE A 207 22.63 15.03 -35.53
N ASN A 208 21.55 14.95 -36.31
CA ASN A 208 20.49 13.99 -36.03
C ASN A 208 21.02 12.55 -36.09
N LYS A 209 21.90 12.24 -37.04
CA LYS A 209 22.56 10.94 -37.12
C LYS A 209 23.43 10.65 -35.90
N ALA A 210 24.19 11.63 -35.42
CA ALA A 210 24.96 11.50 -34.19
C ALA A 210 24.07 11.28 -32.96
N ILE A 211 22.97 12.03 -32.82
CA ILE A 211 22.00 11.88 -31.73
C ILE A 211 21.35 10.48 -31.75
N MET A 212 20.97 9.99 -32.93
CA MET A 212 20.44 8.63 -33.07
C MET A 212 21.49 7.60 -32.64
N SER A 213 22.73 7.75 -33.10
CA SER A 213 23.81 6.82 -32.75
C SER A 213 24.09 6.74 -31.24
N ILE A 214 24.13 7.87 -30.52
CA ILE A 214 24.32 7.86 -29.05
C ILE A 214 23.09 7.32 -28.30
N THR A 215 21.90 7.37 -28.90
CA THR A 215 20.67 6.83 -28.32
C THR A 215 20.62 5.31 -28.51
N GLU A 216 20.95 4.83 -29.70
CA GLU A 216 20.94 3.40 -30.06
C GLU A 216 22.05 2.61 -29.35
N ASN A 217 23.24 3.20 -29.18
CA ASN A 217 24.36 2.54 -28.52
C ASN A 217 24.31 2.62 -26.98
N GLY A 218 23.23 3.16 -26.40
CA GLY A 218 23.03 3.23 -24.94
C GLY A 218 23.79 4.34 -24.22
N THR A 219 24.67 5.09 -24.89
CA THR A 219 25.46 6.17 -24.27
C THR A 219 24.58 7.24 -23.62
N LEU A 220 23.41 7.53 -24.19
CA LEU A 220 22.45 8.46 -23.58
C LEU A 220 21.94 7.97 -22.22
N LEU A 221 21.72 6.67 -22.08
CA LEU A 221 21.24 6.05 -20.84
C LEU A 221 22.35 6.01 -19.78
N ASP A 222 23.61 5.82 -20.19
CA ASP A 222 24.76 5.94 -19.28
C ASP A 222 24.90 7.36 -18.73
N LEU A 223 24.74 8.37 -19.59
CA LEU A 223 24.72 9.77 -19.17
C LEU A 223 23.55 10.05 -18.22
N GLU A 224 22.37 9.51 -18.51
CA GLU A 224 21.22 9.66 -17.62
C GLU A 224 21.53 9.10 -16.22
N ASN A 225 22.04 7.87 -16.12
CA ASN A 225 22.37 7.26 -14.83
C ASN A 225 23.53 7.96 -14.09
N GLN A 226 24.44 8.60 -14.82
CA GLN A 226 25.57 9.32 -14.22
C GLN A 226 25.15 10.66 -13.61
N TYR A 227 24.15 11.32 -14.19
CA TYR A 227 23.78 12.70 -13.84
C TYR A 227 22.39 12.84 -13.19
N ILE A 228 21.55 11.80 -13.21
CA ILE A 228 20.17 11.79 -12.67
C ILE A 228 19.97 10.61 -11.72
#